data_AF-A0A6I4U3L2-F1
#
_entry.id   AF-A0A6I4U3L2-F1
#
_cell.length_a   1.000
_cell.length_b   1.000
_cell.length_c   1.000
_cell.angle_alpha   90.00
_cell.angle_beta   90.00
_cell.angle_gamma   90.00
#
_symmetry.space_group_name_H-M   'P 1'
#
loop_
_entity.id
_entity.type
_entity.pdbx_description
1 polymer ?
#
loop_
_entity_poly.entity_id
_entity_poly.type
_entity_poly.pdbx_seq_one_letter_code
_entity_poly.pdbx_strand_id
1 'polypeptide(L)'
;MTNRLALVLTASIFVAACSNQTDVEPQPQSTDNVDSSTPQASGQDMAETAPAPTSDPAGEMQDSAPATAANTAASPETGKRIVDCKIISGGKQALDAPCEFSPQSNGGFTLTSKTGGGALYGRISSVSVSKIDKTNAEVRGLTSDGINSRWGAATRSAQDPACWNGNDFSVCAY
;
A
#
# COMPACT_ATOMS: atom_id res chain seq x y z
N MET A 1 13.19 56.12 2.43
CA MET A 1 11.94 56.27 3.21
C MET A 1 11.87 55.09 4.15
N THR A 2 12.12 55.35 5.44
CA THR A 2 12.19 54.35 6.51
C THR A 2 10.77 54.02 6.96
N ASN A 3 10.35 52.74 6.96
CA ASN A 3 9.10 52.37 7.63
C ASN A 3 9.26 51.14 8.53
N ARG A 4 9.59 51.50 9.77
CA ARG A 4 9.26 50.93 11.08
C ARG A 4 8.58 49.56 11.15
N LEU A 5 9.39 48.62 11.64
CA LEU A 5 9.13 47.62 12.66
C LEU A 5 7.93 47.94 13.58
N ALA A 6 6.94 47.04 13.64
CA ALA A 6 5.99 46.94 14.74
C ALA A 6 5.80 45.46 15.10
N LEU A 7 6.51 45.08 16.16
CA LEU A 7 6.41 43.83 16.89
C LEU A 7 5.11 43.85 17.69
N VAL A 8 4.19 42.90 17.46
CA VAL A 8 3.03 42.68 18.34
C VAL A 8 3.16 41.27 18.92
N LEU A 9 3.71 41.21 20.14
CA LEU A 9 3.58 40.07 21.04
C LEU A 9 2.13 40.03 21.54
N THR A 10 1.41 38.96 21.25
CA THR A 10 0.25 38.56 22.05
C THR A 10 0.49 37.15 22.57
N ALA A 11 1.01 37.10 23.80
CA ALA A 11 0.98 35.91 24.63
C ALA A 11 -0.47 35.63 25.03
N SER A 12 -1.01 34.48 24.63
CA SER A 12 -2.26 33.95 25.17
C SER A 12 -1.95 32.63 25.86
N ILE A 13 -1.94 32.71 27.19
CA ILE A 13 -1.90 31.60 28.13
C ILE A 13 -3.31 31.04 28.21
N PHE A 14 -3.51 29.76 27.92
CA PHE A 14 -4.73 29.05 28.36
C PHE A 14 -4.40 27.67 28.94
N VAL A 15 -4.44 27.65 30.28
CA VAL A 15 -5.06 26.68 31.18
C VAL A 15 -4.78 25.19 30.96
N ALA A 16 -4.00 24.64 31.90
CA ALA A 16 -3.97 23.23 32.26
C ALA A 16 -5.33 22.79 32.85
N ALA A 17 -5.87 21.68 32.35
CA ALA A 17 -6.97 20.95 32.98
C ALA A 17 -6.57 19.48 33.15
N CYS A 18 -6.95 18.96 34.30
CA CYS A 18 -6.43 17.79 34.98
C CYS A 18 -6.75 16.44 34.30
N SER A 19 -5.81 15.53 34.47
CA SER A 19 -5.92 14.10 34.75
C SER A 19 -7.32 13.47 34.72
N ASN A 20 -7.47 12.41 33.92
CA ASN A 20 -8.18 11.21 34.38
C ASN A 20 -7.40 9.98 33.91
N GLN A 21 -6.61 9.48 34.84
CA GLN A 21 -5.86 8.23 34.80
C GLN A 21 -6.88 7.13 35.12
N THR A 22 -7.37 6.41 34.11
CA THR A 22 -7.99 5.11 34.34
C THR A 22 -6.87 4.08 34.34
N ASP A 23 -6.40 3.76 35.54
CA ASP A 23 -5.70 2.52 35.85
C ASP A 23 -6.56 1.34 35.37
N VAL A 24 -6.12 0.69 34.29
CA VAL A 24 -6.57 -0.67 33.97
C VAL A 24 -5.50 -1.60 34.52
N GLU A 25 -5.87 -2.23 35.63
CA GLU A 25 -5.13 -3.28 36.31
C GLU A 25 -4.78 -4.43 35.33
N PRO A 26 -3.53 -4.95 35.34
CA PRO A 26 -3.16 -6.09 34.52
C PRO A 26 -3.77 -7.37 35.09
N GLN A 27 -4.65 -8.04 34.33
CA GLN A 27 -5.04 -9.41 34.67
C GLN A 27 -3.82 -10.34 34.52
N PRO A 28 -3.58 -11.22 35.51
CA PRO A 28 -2.49 -12.19 35.45
C PRO A 28 -2.71 -13.23 34.36
N GLN A 29 -1.60 -13.58 33.70
CA GLN A 29 -1.50 -14.62 32.69
C GLN A 29 -1.86 -15.99 33.29
N SER A 30 -2.89 -16.63 32.76
CA SER A 30 -3.12 -18.06 32.97
C SER A 30 -2.17 -18.83 32.08
N THR A 31 -1.10 -19.35 32.69
CA THR A 31 -0.28 -20.43 32.14
C THR A 31 -1.01 -21.75 32.39
N ASP A 32 -1.57 -22.35 31.34
CA ASP A 32 -1.87 -23.78 31.34
C ASP A 32 -1.04 -24.50 30.28
N ASN A 33 -0.45 -25.58 30.75
CA ASN A 33 0.59 -26.38 30.17
C ASN A 33 0.05 -27.39 29.14
N VAL A 34 0.94 -27.77 28.21
CA VAL A 34 1.20 -29.15 27.74
C VAL A 34 -0.01 -30.05 27.51
N ASP A 35 -0.25 -30.42 26.24
CA ASP A 35 -0.31 -31.85 25.92
C ASP A 35 0.03 -32.14 24.45
N SER A 36 0.92 -33.12 24.29
CA SER A 36 1.28 -33.72 23.02
C SER A 36 0.28 -34.82 22.74
N SER A 37 -0.36 -34.86 21.57
CA SER A 37 -0.90 -36.10 21.01
C SER A 37 -1.26 -35.96 19.54
N THR A 38 -0.38 -36.48 18.71
CA THR A 38 -0.63 -36.92 17.33
C THR A 38 -1.60 -38.10 17.35
N PRO A 39 -2.58 -38.13 16.42
CA PRO A 39 -2.99 -39.41 15.83
C PRO A 39 -2.65 -39.44 14.34
N GLN A 40 -1.80 -40.41 14.01
CA GLN A 40 -1.55 -40.90 12.67
C GLN A 40 -2.74 -41.77 12.26
N ALA A 41 -3.42 -41.41 11.17
CA ALA A 41 -4.40 -42.27 10.52
C ALA A 41 -4.03 -42.43 9.04
N SER A 42 -3.72 -43.69 8.72
CA SER A 42 -3.39 -44.24 7.43
C SER A 42 -4.63 -44.45 6.56
N GLY A 43 -4.48 -44.37 5.23
CA GLY A 43 -5.49 -44.79 4.23
C GLY A 43 -5.28 -44.06 2.90
N GLN A 44 -4.44 -44.60 2.00
CA GLN A 44 -4.82 -45.36 0.79
C GLN A 44 -5.46 -44.48 -0.31
N ASP A 45 -4.71 -44.11 -1.35
CA ASP A 45 -4.57 -44.87 -2.61
C ASP A 45 -5.86 -44.83 -3.42
N MET A 46 -5.89 -44.06 -4.53
CA MET A 46 -6.27 -44.54 -5.86
C MET A 46 -5.82 -43.54 -6.93
N ALA A 47 -5.18 -44.09 -7.95
CA ALA A 47 -4.78 -43.44 -9.18
C ALA A 47 -5.97 -42.93 -9.99
N GLU A 48 -5.82 -41.77 -10.64
CA GLU A 48 -6.61 -41.45 -11.84
C GLU A 48 -5.70 -40.91 -12.94
N THR A 49 -5.52 -41.76 -13.94
CA THR A 49 -4.89 -41.52 -15.23
C THR A 49 -5.66 -40.46 -16.01
N ALA A 50 -5.05 -39.31 -16.28
CA ALA A 50 -5.56 -38.37 -17.26
C ALA A 50 -4.88 -38.61 -18.63
N PRO A 51 -5.62 -38.93 -19.70
CA PRO A 51 -5.07 -38.98 -21.04
C PRO A 51 -4.87 -37.56 -21.62
N ALA A 52 -3.80 -37.41 -22.39
CA ALA A 52 -3.51 -36.23 -23.19
C ALA A 52 -4.53 -36.07 -24.34
N PRO A 53 -4.98 -34.83 -24.65
CA PRO A 53 -5.60 -34.54 -25.93
C PRO A 53 -4.55 -34.06 -26.96
N THR A 54 -4.68 -34.66 -28.13
CA THR A 54 -3.92 -34.53 -29.37
C THR A 54 -4.12 -33.19 -30.09
N SER A 55 -3.12 -32.85 -30.90
CA SER A 55 -3.01 -31.69 -31.79
C SER A 55 -3.93 -31.71 -33.02
N ASP A 56 -3.97 -30.54 -33.68
CA ASP A 56 -4.26 -30.21 -35.09
C ASP A 56 -5.67 -29.68 -35.48
N PRO A 57 -5.82 -28.91 -36.58
CA PRO A 57 -5.10 -27.66 -36.94
C PRO A 57 -6.03 -26.55 -37.49
N ALA A 58 -5.43 -25.38 -37.76
CA ALA A 58 -5.74 -24.33 -38.75
C ALA A 58 -7.20 -23.93 -39.11
N GLY A 59 -7.50 -22.64 -38.94
CA GLY A 59 -8.62 -21.93 -39.59
C GLY A 59 -8.49 -20.42 -39.43
N GLU A 60 -7.94 -19.77 -40.45
CA GLU A 60 -7.93 -18.31 -40.65
C GLU A 60 -9.35 -17.75 -40.82
N MET A 61 -9.60 -16.54 -40.32
CA MET A 61 -10.40 -15.54 -41.04
C MET A 61 -10.12 -14.13 -40.48
N GLN A 62 -9.52 -13.31 -41.34
CA GLN A 62 -9.32 -11.87 -41.19
C GLN A 62 -10.65 -11.14 -41.33
N ASP A 63 -10.92 -10.17 -40.47
CA ASP A 63 -11.77 -9.03 -40.86
C ASP A 63 -11.15 -7.73 -40.34
N SER A 64 -11.04 -6.77 -41.26
CA SER A 64 -10.33 -5.51 -41.10
C SER A 64 -11.34 -4.39 -40.93
N ALA A 65 -11.38 -3.77 -39.76
CA ALA A 65 -12.08 -2.51 -39.54
C ALA A 65 -11.08 -1.40 -39.19
N PRO A 66 -11.09 -0.24 -39.86
CA PRO A 66 -10.23 0.88 -39.51
C PRO A 66 -10.90 1.70 -38.40
N ALA A 67 -10.29 1.75 -37.22
CA ALA A 67 -10.65 2.72 -36.18
C ALA A 67 -9.46 3.65 -35.91
N THR A 68 -9.59 4.81 -36.55
CA THR A 68 -9.02 6.13 -36.30
C THR A 68 -8.54 6.41 -34.87
N ALA A 69 -7.42 7.14 -34.79
CA ALA A 69 -6.84 7.82 -33.63
C ALA A 69 -6.23 6.92 -32.54
N ALA A 70 -4.94 6.63 -32.72
CA ALA A 70 -4.05 6.21 -31.64
C ALA A 70 -4.00 7.30 -30.56
N ASN A 71 -4.83 7.16 -29.53
CA ASN A 71 -4.45 7.66 -28.21
C ASN A 71 -3.17 6.91 -27.85
N THR A 72 -2.06 7.64 -27.77
CA THR A 72 -0.81 7.15 -27.18
C THR A 72 -1.09 6.83 -25.72
N ALA A 73 -1.62 5.62 -25.47
CA ALA A 73 -1.57 5.01 -24.17
C ALA A 73 -0.08 4.83 -23.87
N ALA A 74 0.45 5.69 -23.01
CA ALA A 74 1.80 5.54 -22.51
C ALA A 74 1.96 4.09 -22.03
N SER A 75 2.90 3.39 -22.66
CA SER A 75 3.30 2.04 -22.25
C SER A 75 3.62 2.09 -20.76
N PRO A 76 3.19 1.09 -19.95
CA PRO A 76 3.58 1.07 -18.55
C PRO A 76 5.11 1.09 -18.50
N GLU A 77 5.69 2.14 -17.95
CA GLU A 77 7.13 2.23 -17.78
C GLU A 77 7.58 1.03 -16.94
N THR A 78 8.22 0.07 -17.60
CA THR A 78 8.68 -1.17 -16.98
C THR A 78 10.01 -0.89 -16.31
N GLY A 79 9.98 -0.36 -15.09
CA GLY A 79 11.20 -0.11 -14.33
C GLY A 79 10.97 0.65 -13.04
N LYS A 80 11.88 0.44 -12.09
CA LYS A 80 12.00 1.29 -10.90
C LYS A 80 12.41 2.70 -11.33
N ARG A 81 11.82 3.72 -10.73
CA ARG A 81 12.15 5.14 -10.98
C ARG A 81 11.93 5.98 -9.74
N ILE A 82 12.56 7.15 -9.69
CA ILE A 82 12.33 8.10 -8.59
C ILE A 82 11.15 9.00 -8.97
N VAL A 83 10.19 9.14 -8.04
CA VAL A 83 9.00 9.97 -8.17
C VAL A 83 8.84 10.83 -6.92
N ASP A 84 8.03 11.88 -6.99
CA ASP A 84 7.63 12.61 -5.79
C ASP A 84 6.50 11.86 -5.09
N CYS A 85 6.65 11.67 -3.77
CA CYS A 85 5.76 10.85 -2.98
C CYS A 85 5.16 11.65 -1.84
N LYS A 86 3.84 11.55 -1.69
CA LYS A 86 3.12 12.14 -0.57
C LYS A 86 2.30 11.09 0.14
N ILE A 87 2.50 10.96 1.46
CA ILE A 87 1.78 10.02 2.30
C ILE A 87 1.16 10.76 3.49
N ILE A 88 -0.15 10.61 3.64
CA ILE A 88 -0.91 11.03 4.81
C ILE A 88 -1.30 9.76 5.57
N SER A 89 -1.12 9.74 6.88
CA SER A 89 -1.52 8.63 7.74
C SER A 89 -2.04 9.16 9.08
N GLY A 90 -3.22 8.71 9.51
CA GLY A 90 -3.87 9.21 10.73
C GLY A 90 -4.10 10.72 10.70
N GLY A 91 -4.40 11.28 9.52
CA GLY A 91 -4.59 12.72 9.32
C GLY A 91 -3.31 13.57 9.36
N LYS A 92 -2.12 12.97 9.45
CA LYS A 92 -0.83 13.68 9.47
C LYS A 92 -0.04 13.41 8.20
N GLN A 93 0.62 14.44 7.67
CA GLN A 93 1.58 14.28 6.59
C GLN A 93 2.81 13.53 7.11
N ALA A 94 2.94 12.28 6.71
CA ALA A 94 4.00 11.37 7.16
C ALA A 94 5.20 11.38 6.20
N LEU A 95 4.97 11.65 4.92
CA LEU A 95 5.99 11.78 3.89
C LEU A 95 5.56 12.83 2.86
N ASP A 96 6.53 13.64 2.42
CA ASP A 96 6.44 14.55 1.27
C ASP A 96 7.86 14.77 0.74
N ALA A 97 8.34 13.79 -0.02
CA ALA A 97 9.73 13.71 -0.48
C ALA A 97 9.86 12.72 -1.66
N PRO A 98 10.97 12.77 -2.42
CA PRO A 98 11.21 11.79 -3.48
C PRO A 98 11.35 10.37 -2.92
N CYS A 99 10.78 9.39 -3.62
CA CYS A 99 10.88 7.98 -3.25
C CYS A 99 11.04 7.08 -4.49
N GLU A 100 11.48 5.84 -4.30
CA GLU A 100 11.59 4.87 -5.39
C GLU A 100 10.23 4.22 -5.63
N PHE A 101 9.70 4.40 -6.84
CA PHE A 101 8.51 3.77 -7.34
C PHE A 101 8.87 2.50 -8.12
N SER A 102 8.25 1.38 -7.75
CA SER A 102 8.38 0.11 -8.45
C SER A 102 7.00 -0.34 -8.95
N PRO A 103 6.73 -0.31 -10.27
CA PRO A 103 5.46 -0.77 -10.82
C PRO A 103 5.29 -2.28 -10.63
N GLN A 104 4.03 -2.71 -10.48
CA GLN A 104 3.61 -4.11 -10.46
C GLN A 104 2.82 -4.45 -11.73
N SER A 105 2.77 -5.73 -12.11
CA SER A 105 2.15 -6.19 -13.36
C SER A 105 0.63 -5.92 -13.45
N ASN A 106 -0.07 -5.86 -12.31
CA ASN A 106 -1.49 -5.49 -12.24
C ASN A 106 -1.74 -3.96 -12.31
N GLY A 107 -0.69 -3.17 -12.54
CA GLY A 107 -0.71 -1.71 -12.50
C GLY A 107 -0.74 -1.13 -11.10
N GLY A 108 -0.62 -1.96 -10.05
CA GLY A 108 -0.26 -1.51 -8.72
C GLY A 108 1.20 -1.06 -8.65
N PHE A 109 1.67 -0.72 -7.45
CA PHE A 109 3.05 -0.30 -7.25
C PHE A 109 3.51 -0.45 -5.80
N THR A 110 4.81 -0.37 -5.61
CA THR A 110 5.46 -0.28 -4.30
C THR A 110 6.30 0.98 -4.25
N LEU A 111 6.21 1.70 -3.13
CA LEU A 111 7.05 2.83 -2.77
C LEU A 111 8.07 2.39 -1.72
N THR A 112 9.33 2.69 -1.97
CA THR A 112 10.45 2.49 -1.03
C THR A 112 11.26 3.77 -0.90
N SER A 113 12.16 3.84 0.08
CA SER A 113 13.15 4.92 0.16
C SER A 113 13.82 5.15 -1.20
N LYS A 114 14.14 6.41 -1.52
CA LYS A 114 14.88 6.79 -2.75
C LYS A 114 16.17 5.99 -2.95
N THR A 115 16.80 5.52 -1.86
CA THR A 115 18.02 4.72 -1.91
C THR A 115 17.77 3.21 -2.13
N GLY A 116 16.51 2.79 -2.27
CA GLY A 116 16.11 1.38 -2.44
C GLY A 116 16.17 0.56 -1.15
N GLY A 117 16.55 1.16 -0.01
CA GLY A 117 16.67 0.49 1.28
C GLY A 117 16.50 1.43 2.46
N GLY A 118 16.30 0.85 3.65
CA GLY A 118 16.02 1.59 4.87
C GLY A 118 14.53 1.97 5.02
N ALA A 119 14.24 2.91 5.91
CA ALA A 119 12.89 3.42 6.11
C ALA A 119 12.48 4.36 4.97
N LEU A 120 11.29 4.17 4.43
CA LEU A 120 10.60 5.15 3.60
C LEU A 120 10.21 6.37 4.44
N TYR A 121 9.59 6.15 5.60
CA TYR A 121 9.36 7.15 6.64
C TYR A 121 9.10 6.46 7.98
N GLY A 122 9.50 7.09 9.09
CA GLY A 122 9.33 6.52 10.44
C GLY A 122 9.90 5.09 10.52
N ARG A 123 9.07 4.12 10.91
CA ARG A 123 9.41 2.69 10.90
C ARG A 123 8.91 1.93 9.67
N ILE A 124 8.30 2.61 8.69
CA ILE A 124 7.78 1.98 7.47
C ILE A 124 8.91 1.91 6.45
N SER A 125 9.22 0.72 5.96
CA SER A 125 10.24 0.46 4.94
C SER A 125 9.66 0.49 3.52
N SER A 126 8.39 0.08 3.36
CA SER A 126 7.70 0.18 2.07
C SER A 126 6.20 0.33 2.23
N VAL A 127 5.56 0.91 1.22
CA VAL A 127 4.11 0.97 1.06
C VAL A 127 3.75 0.38 -0.30
N SER A 128 2.82 -0.57 -0.34
CA SER A 128 2.37 -1.22 -1.57
C SER A 128 0.90 -0.97 -1.81
N VAL A 129 0.57 -0.59 -3.03
CA VAL A 129 -0.79 -0.41 -3.54
C VAL A 129 -1.07 -1.54 -4.52
N SER A 130 -1.91 -2.49 -4.12
CA SER A 130 -2.31 -3.62 -4.95
C SER A 130 -3.67 -3.33 -5.56
N LYS A 131 -3.71 -3.01 -6.86
CA LYS A 131 -4.96 -2.75 -7.58
C LYS A 131 -5.84 -4.00 -7.62
N ILE A 132 -7.11 -3.80 -7.28
CA ILE A 132 -8.20 -4.76 -7.44
C ILE A 132 -8.86 -4.51 -8.80
N ASP A 133 -9.15 -3.25 -9.11
CA ASP A 133 -9.69 -2.83 -10.40
C ASP A 133 -9.17 -1.42 -10.80
N LYS A 134 -9.87 -0.73 -11.72
CA LYS A 134 -9.47 0.61 -12.19
C LYS A 134 -9.55 1.68 -11.10
N THR A 135 -10.46 1.52 -10.15
CA THR A 135 -10.83 2.50 -9.13
C THR A 135 -10.53 2.04 -7.71
N ASN A 136 -10.35 0.74 -7.47
CA ASN A 136 -10.16 0.16 -6.14
C ASN A 136 -8.82 -0.56 -6.00
N ALA A 137 -8.21 -0.45 -4.82
CA ALA A 137 -6.97 -1.12 -4.44
C ALA A 137 -6.96 -1.48 -2.95
N GLU A 138 -6.04 -2.36 -2.56
CA GLU A 138 -5.68 -2.62 -1.18
C GLU A 138 -4.30 -2.03 -0.89
N VAL A 139 -4.14 -1.35 0.25
CA VAL A 139 -2.88 -0.72 0.66
C VAL A 139 -2.29 -1.43 1.88
N ARG A 140 -1.00 -1.72 1.78
CA ARG A 140 -0.20 -2.38 2.83
C ARG A 140 1.08 -1.61 3.10
N GLY A 141 1.50 -1.60 4.36
CA GLY A 141 2.80 -1.10 4.78
C GLY A 141 3.65 -2.22 5.36
N LEU A 142 4.94 -2.24 5.04
CA LEU A 142 5.92 -3.10 5.68
C LEU A 142 6.75 -2.25 6.64
N THR A 143 6.96 -2.69 7.87
CA THR A 143 7.90 -2.02 8.79
C THR A 143 9.34 -2.46 8.52
N SER A 144 10.30 -1.71 9.05
CA SER A 144 11.71 -2.10 9.06
C SER A 144 11.96 -3.41 9.82
N ASP A 145 11.07 -3.78 10.74
CA ASP A 145 11.10 -5.05 11.49
C ASP A 145 10.44 -6.21 10.74
N GLY A 146 10.01 -6.00 9.48
CA GLY A 146 9.34 -7.01 8.66
C GLY A 146 7.87 -7.23 9.01
N ILE A 147 7.27 -6.37 9.83
CA ILE A 147 5.85 -6.48 10.21
C ILE A 147 5.00 -5.94 9.05
N ASN A 148 4.15 -6.80 8.48
CA ASN A 148 3.22 -6.44 7.43
C ASN A 148 1.91 -5.93 8.03
N SER A 149 1.63 -4.64 7.84
CA SER A 149 0.39 -4.00 8.29
C SER A 149 -0.54 -3.78 7.10
N ARG A 150 -1.76 -4.31 7.21
CA ARG A 150 -2.85 -4.01 6.28
C ARG A 150 -3.48 -2.67 6.68
N TRP A 151 -3.28 -1.65 5.87
CA TRP A 151 -3.90 -0.34 6.11
C TRP A 151 -5.36 -0.35 5.65
N GLY A 152 -5.65 -1.03 4.55
CA GLY A 152 -7.00 -1.32 4.10
C GLY A 152 -7.27 -0.91 2.66
N ALA A 153 -8.57 -0.89 2.32
CA ALA A 153 -9.04 -0.52 1.01
C ALA A 153 -8.78 0.96 0.70
N ALA A 154 -8.48 1.26 -0.55
CA ALA A 154 -8.34 2.60 -1.06
C ALA A 154 -9.01 2.77 -2.42
N THR A 155 -9.52 3.96 -2.67
CA THR A 155 -10.11 4.35 -3.95
C THR A 155 -9.19 5.34 -4.64
N ARG A 156 -9.01 5.18 -5.95
CA ARG A 156 -8.27 6.13 -6.77
C ARG A 156 -8.98 7.47 -6.77
N SER A 157 -8.26 8.54 -6.46
CA SER A 157 -8.81 9.89 -6.48
C SER A 157 -9.22 10.31 -7.90
N ALA A 158 -10.40 10.91 -8.03
CA ALA A 158 -10.87 11.46 -9.29
C ALA A 158 -10.23 12.81 -9.61
N GLN A 159 -9.85 13.56 -8.57
CA GLN A 159 -9.24 14.88 -8.67
C GLN A 159 -7.72 14.80 -8.89
N ASP A 160 -7.08 13.79 -8.32
CA ASP A 160 -5.64 13.57 -8.43
C ASP A 160 -5.36 12.07 -8.68
N PRO A 161 -5.30 11.62 -9.95
CA PRO A 161 -5.14 10.20 -10.28
C PRO A 161 -3.82 9.56 -9.83
N ALA A 162 -2.86 10.34 -9.32
CA ALA A 162 -1.65 9.84 -8.66
C ALA A 162 -1.94 9.30 -7.25
N CYS A 163 -3.06 9.71 -6.64
CA CYS A 163 -3.41 9.40 -5.26
C CYS A 163 -4.41 8.25 -5.12
N TRP A 164 -4.19 7.45 -4.09
CA TRP A 164 -5.09 6.44 -3.57
C TRP A 164 -5.52 6.83 -2.15
N ASN A 165 -6.82 7.00 -1.94
CA ASN A 165 -7.38 7.48 -0.69
C ASN A 165 -8.06 6.33 0.06
N GLY A 166 -7.59 6.08 1.29
CA GLY A 166 -8.26 5.23 2.26
C GLY A 166 -9.08 6.06 3.25
N ASN A 167 -9.59 5.40 4.30
CA ASN A 167 -10.41 6.06 5.32
C ASN A 167 -9.62 7.07 6.17
N ASP A 168 -8.38 6.73 6.52
CA ASP A 168 -7.51 7.53 7.41
C ASP A 168 -6.09 7.75 6.84
N PHE A 169 -5.88 7.38 5.58
CA PHE A 169 -4.61 7.54 4.88
C PHE A 169 -4.80 7.98 3.42
N SER A 170 -3.74 8.52 2.83
CA SER A 170 -3.64 8.77 1.39
C SER A 170 -2.21 8.49 0.93
N VAL A 171 -2.06 7.89 -0.26
CA VAL A 171 -0.77 7.56 -0.87
C VAL A 171 -0.75 8.09 -2.30
N CYS A 172 0.14 9.03 -2.58
CA CYS A 172 0.32 9.64 -3.90
C CYS A 172 1.73 9.38 -4.44
N ALA A 173 1.82 9.13 -5.75
CA ALA A 173 3.06 8.95 -6.48
C ALA A 173 3.00 9.69 -7.82
N TYR A 174 3.77 10.77 -7.96
CA TYR A 174 3.68 11.76 -9.03
C TYR A 174 4.67 11.54 -10.18
#